data_AF-F8AME5-F1
#
_entry.id   AF-F8AME5-F1
#
_cell.length_a   1.000
_cell.length_b   1.000
_cell.length_c   1.000
_cell.angle_alpha   90.00
_cell.angle_beta   90.00
_cell.angle_gamma   90.00
#
_symmetry.space_group_name_H-M   'P 1'
#
loop_
_entity.id
_entity.type
_entity.pdbx_description
1 polymer ?
#
loop_
_entity_poly.entity_id
_entity_poly.type
_entity_poly.pdbx_seq_one_letter_code
_entity_poly.pdbx_strand_id
1 'polypeptide(L)'
;MPEHILSGIKAIVAMKLKKEGKLQREIAEYLKMDRSIISHYLHGRHPSDRVMRVSEEIVDLPAEYGIRIINSMSEDRELTKKIIDNLYHVKIEIDRNKCILCGECLECPYNAIFKNGHLIEIDNNKCMLCGDCIAICPVNALKLNKFLPNELEE
;
A
#
# COMPACT_ATOMS: atom_id res chain seq x y z
N MET A 1 -11.64 12.69 -11.42
CA MET A 1 -12.44 12.18 -10.27
C MET A 1 -11.62 11.31 -9.32
N PRO A 2 -10.81 10.32 -9.78
CA PRO A 2 -9.93 9.52 -8.90
C PRO A 2 -8.91 10.36 -8.12
N GLU A 3 -8.32 11.37 -8.78
CA GLU A 3 -7.30 12.26 -8.18
C GLU A 3 -7.81 13.03 -6.94
N HIS A 4 -9.10 13.35 -6.89
CA HIS A 4 -9.69 14.04 -5.73
C HIS A 4 -9.78 13.11 -4.52
N ILE A 5 -10.18 11.85 -4.71
CA ILE A 5 -10.23 10.87 -3.61
C ILE A 5 -8.82 10.53 -3.14
N LEU A 6 -7.86 10.41 -4.08
CA LEU A 6 -6.45 10.25 -3.73
C LEU A 6 -5.93 11.42 -2.89
N SER A 7 -6.35 12.66 -3.19
CA SER A 7 -6.01 13.82 -2.37
C SER A 7 -6.56 13.74 -0.94
N GLY A 8 -7.77 13.20 -0.77
CA GLY A 8 -8.35 12.92 0.54
C GLY A 8 -7.58 11.85 1.31
N ILE A 9 -7.21 10.75 0.65
CA ILE A 9 -6.38 9.69 1.25
C ILE A 9 -5.00 10.24 1.65
N LYS A 10 -4.36 11.05 0.78
CA LYS A 10 -3.09 11.73 1.08
C LYS A 10 -3.23 12.66 2.28
N ALA A 11 -4.34 13.38 2.42
CA ALA A 11 -4.60 14.22 3.60
C ALA A 11 -4.69 13.38 4.88
N ILE A 12 -5.41 12.25 4.85
CA ILE A 12 -5.51 11.31 5.99
C ILE A 12 -4.13 10.81 6.40
N VAL A 13 -3.33 10.34 5.44
CA VAL A 13 -1.96 9.86 5.69
C VAL A 13 -1.06 10.99 6.20
N ALA A 14 -1.15 12.20 5.64
CA ALA A 14 -0.39 13.36 6.11
C ALA A 14 -0.68 13.68 7.58
N MET A 15 -1.96 13.67 7.98
CA MET A 15 -2.37 13.89 9.37
C MET A 15 -1.86 12.77 10.29
N LYS A 16 -1.91 11.51 9.85
CA LYS A 16 -1.36 10.36 10.60
C LYS A 16 0.15 10.50 10.82
N LEU A 17 0.92 10.73 9.75
CA LEU A 17 2.37 10.93 9.84
C LEU A 17 2.74 12.12 10.74
N LYS A 18 1.94 13.19 10.71
CA LYS A 18 2.15 14.33 11.61
C LYS A 18 1.95 13.96 13.08
N LYS A 19 0.93 13.14 13.40
CA LYS A 19 0.70 12.61 14.75
C LYS A 19 1.84 11.69 15.21
N GLU A 20 2.47 10.98 14.29
CA GLU A 20 3.67 10.15 14.52
C GLU A 20 4.96 10.99 14.65
N GLY A 21 4.87 12.33 14.63
CA GLY A 21 5.99 13.22 14.88
C GLY A 21 6.78 13.65 13.64
N LYS A 22 6.37 13.25 12.42
CA LYS A 22 7.06 13.64 11.19
C LYS A 22 6.97 15.15 10.94
N LEU A 23 8.05 15.71 10.41
CA LEU A 23 8.14 17.10 9.98
C LEU A 23 7.39 17.29 8.66
N GLN A 24 6.86 18.50 8.43
CA GLN A 24 6.13 18.83 7.20
C GLN A 24 6.95 18.54 5.92
N ARG A 25 8.28 18.75 5.97
CA ARG A 25 9.19 18.44 4.86
C ARG A 25 9.25 16.94 4.55
N GLU A 26 9.21 16.10 5.56
CA GLU A 26 9.29 14.63 5.45
C GLU A 26 7.97 14.08 4.91
N ILE A 27 6.84 14.63 5.37
CA ILE A 27 5.51 14.27 4.87
C ILE A 27 5.36 14.64 3.38
N ALA A 28 5.83 15.83 3.00
CA ALA A 28 5.80 16.29 1.62
C ALA A 28 6.61 15.37 0.69
N GLU A 29 7.82 15.00 1.10
CA GLU A 29 8.67 14.05 0.39
C GLU A 29 8.02 12.65 0.31
N TYR A 30 7.48 12.16 1.42
CA TYR A 30 6.84 10.85 1.51
C TYR A 30 5.65 10.71 0.56
N LEU A 31 4.78 11.73 0.51
CA LEU A 31 3.57 11.73 -0.32
C LEU A 31 3.78 12.26 -1.75
N LYS A 32 5.03 12.62 -2.10
CA LYS A 32 5.39 13.29 -3.37
C LYS A 32 4.49 14.51 -3.63
N MET A 33 4.42 15.41 -2.65
CA MET A 33 3.56 16.61 -2.68
C MET A 33 4.33 17.87 -2.34
N ASP A 34 3.83 19.02 -2.81
CA ASP A 34 4.33 20.30 -2.37
C ASP A 34 4.09 20.54 -0.88
N ARG A 35 5.08 21.15 -0.22
CA ARG A 35 4.99 21.52 1.19
C ARG A 35 3.81 22.45 1.49
N SER A 36 3.40 23.29 0.54
CA SER A 36 2.23 24.17 0.67
C SER A 36 0.93 23.37 0.81
N ILE A 37 0.77 22.29 0.05
CA ILE A 37 -0.41 21.42 0.12
C ILE A 37 -0.44 20.68 1.46
N ILE A 38 0.70 20.16 1.92
CA ILE A 38 0.79 19.57 3.27
C ILE A 38 0.44 20.61 4.34
N SER A 39 0.91 21.86 4.20
CA SER A 39 0.52 22.94 5.11
C SER A 39 -1.00 23.11 5.15
N HIS A 40 -1.67 23.08 4.00
CA HIS A 40 -3.14 23.17 3.95
C HIS A 40 -3.80 22.02 4.72
N TYR A 41 -3.36 20.78 4.47
CA TYR A 41 -3.86 19.60 5.17
C TYR A 41 -3.63 19.65 6.68
N LEU A 42 -2.50 20.19 7.16
CA LEU A 42 -2.23 20.23 8.59
C LEU A 42 -2.95 21.38 9.32
N HIS A 43 -3.48 22.38 8.60
CA HIS A 43 -4.17 23.55 9.15
C HIS A 43 -5.66 23.60 8.80
N GLY A 44 -6.31 22.45 8.59
CA GLY A 44 -7.77 22.38 8.40
C GLY A 44 -8.27 22.70 6.99
N ARG A 45 -7.39 23.00 6.03
CA ARG A 45 -7.75 23.21 4.62
C ARG A 45 -7.67 21.89 3.86
N HIS A 46 -8.72 21.09 3.98
CA HIS A 46 -8.80 19.75 3.41
C HIS A 46 -9.61 19.75 2.11
N PRO A 47 -9.57 18.65 1.34
CA PRO A 47 -10.61 18.37 0.34
C PRO A 47 -12.02 18.47 0.96
N SER A 48 -13.04 18.59 0.11
CA SER A 48 -14.42 18.76 0.58
C SER A 48 -14.86 17.62 1.52
N ASP A 49 -15.78 17.90 2.45
CA ASP A 49 -16.28 16.91 3.41
C ASP A 49 -16.74 15.61 2.74
N ARG A 50 -17.34 15.71 1.54
CA ARG A 50 -17.74 14.53 0.76
C ARG A 50 -16.54 13.69 0.33
N VAL A 51 -15.45 14.33 -0.11
CA VAL A 51 -14.23 13.63 -0.50
C VAL A 51 -13.59 12.99 0.74
N MET A 52 -13.49 13.73 1.84
CA MET A 52 -12.93 13.22 3.08
C MET A 52 -13.67 11.99 3.59
N ARG A 53 -15.02 12.03 3.65
CA ARG A 53 -15.83 10.88 4.08
C ARG A 53 -15.60 9.63 3.23
N VAL A 54 -15.58 9.77 1.90
CA VAL A 54 -15.33 8.61 1.01
C VAL A 54 -13.90 8.10 1.16
N SER A 55 -12.92 8.99 1.34
CA SER A 55 -11.54 8.60 1.61
C SER A 55 -11.42 7.83 2.92
N GLU A 56 -12.08 8.27 3.99
CA GLU A 56 -12.13 7.58 5.28
C GLU A 56 -12.74 6.18 5.14
N GLU A 57 -13.90 6.06 4.48
CA GLU A 57 -14.53 4.76 4.21
C GLU A 57 -13.58 3.81 3.46
N ILE A 58 -12.83 4.30 2.47
CA ILE A 58 -11.86 3.48 1.71
C ILE A 58 -10.70 3.03 2.59
N VAL A 59 -10.20 3.89 3.48
CA VAL A 59 -9.11 3.56 4.41
C VAL A 59 -9.53 2.50 5.43
N ASP A 60 -10.81 2.50 5.83
CA ASP A 60 -11.36 1.56 6.81
C ASP A 60 -11.79 0.21 6.21
N LEU A 61 -11.73 0.05 4.89
CA LEU A 61 -12.03 -1.22 4.24
C LEU A 61 -11.05 -2.33 4.66
N PRO A 62 -11.45 -3.61 4.56
CA PRO A 62 -10.50 -4.71 4.61
C PRO A 62 -9.39 -4.49 3.58
N ALA A 63 -8.13 -4.79 3.97
CA ALA A 63 -6.94 -4.43 3.19
C ALA A 63 -7.00 -4.90 1.73
N GLU A 64 -7.59 -6.08 1.48
CA GLU A 64 -7.78 -6.61 0.12
C GLU A 64 -8.59 -5.69 -0.80
N TYR A 65 -9.61 -5.00 -0.29
CA TYR A 65 -10.42 -4.07 -1.08
C TYR A 65 -9.79 -2.68 -1.14
N GLY A 66 -9.33 -2.18 0.00
CA GLY A 66 -8.71 -0.87 0.09
C GLY A 66 -7.48 -0.74 -0.81
N ILE A 67 -6.62 -1.77 -0.84
CA ILE A 67 -5.42 -1.81 -1.69
C ILE A 67 -5.77 -1.78 -3.17
N ARG A 68 -6.76 -2.58 -3.61
CA ARG A 68 -7.22 -2.58 -5.01
C ARG A 68 -7.72 -1.21 -5.44
N ILE A 69 -8.48 -0.54 -4.56
CA ILE A 69 -8.99 0.80 -4.82
C ILE A 69 -7.84 1.80 -4.90
N ILE A 70 -6.92 1.82 -3.94
CA ILE A 70 -5.77 2.75 -3.92
C ILE A 70 -4.88 2.54 -5.16
N ASN A 71 -4.61 1.29 -5.54
CA ASN A 71 -3.84 0.96 -6.74
C ASN A 71 -4.52 1.39 -8.05
N SER A 72 -5.84 1.57 -8.05
CA SER A 72 -6.59 2.10 -9.20
C SER A 72 -6.58 3.64 -9.29
N MET A 73 -6.14 4.34 -8.25
CA MET A 73 -6.17 5.80 -8.19
C MET A 73 -4.93 6.48 -8.77
N SER A 74 -3.82 5.75 -8.90
CA SER A 74 -2.53 6.29 -9.33
C SER A 74 -1.67 5.22 -9.99
N GLU A 75 -0.96 5.61 -11.05
CA GLU A 75 0.06 4.78 -11.71
C GLU A 75 1.42 4.83 -11.01
N ASP A 76 1.64 5.79 -10.09
CA ASP A 76 2.82 5.83 -9.24
C ASP A 76 2.76 4.71 -8.18
N ARG A 77 3.42 3.60 -8.48
CA ARG A 77 3.45 2.38 -7.67
C ARG A 77 4.24 2.53 -6.37
N GLU A 78 5.26 3.38 -6.38
CA GLU A 78 6.03 3.66 -5.18
C GLU A 78 5.22 4.49 -4.19
N LEU A 79 4.48 5.49 -4.68
CA LEU A 79 3.59 6.30 -3.85
C LEU A 79 2.43 5.48 -3.29
N THR A 80 1.78 4.67 -4.13
CA THR A 80 0.67 3.80 -3.68
C THR A 80 1.16 2.76 -2.68
N LYS A 81 2.33 2.13 -2.89
CA LYS A 81 2.98 1.26 -1.90
C LYS A 81 3.17 1.98 -0.56
N LYS A 82 3.74 3.20 -0.56
CA LYS A 82 3.92 4.00 0.67
C LYS A 82 2.60 4.23 1.40
N ILE A 83 1.57 4.68 0.68
CA ILE A 83 0.23 4.89 1.24
C ILE A 83 -0.32 3.59 1.85
N ILE A 84 -0.24 2.48 1.12
CA ILE A 84 -0.73 1.17 1.56
C ILE A 84 0.01 0.69 2.82
N ASP A 85 1.35 0.76 2.81
CA ASP A 85 2.19 0.37 3.94
C ASP A 85 1.83 1.16 5.20
N ASN A 86 1.60 2.47 5.06
CA ASN A 86 1.22 3.31 6.18
C ASN A 86 -0.19 3.01 6.71
N LEU A 87 -1.13 2.66 5.84
CA LEU A 87 -2.53 2.43 6.24
C LEU A 87 -2.77 1.03 6.78
N TYR A 88 -2.26 0.01 6.10
CA TYR A 88 -2.67 -1.38 6.35
C TYR A 88 -1.62 -2.22 7.06
N HIS A 89 -0.32 -1.87 6.97
CA HIS A 89 0.79 -2.67 7.52
C HIS A 89 0.71 -4.15 7.07
N VAL A 90 0.81 -4.38 5.77
CA VAL A 90 0.63 -5.71 5.16
C VAL A 90 1.83 -6.12 4.31
N LYS A 91 2.02 -7.44 4.19
CA LYS A 91 2.94 -8.04 3.23
C LYS A 91 2.24 -9.18 2.48
N ILE A 92 2.80 -9.59 1.35
CA ILE A 92 2.33 -10.78 0.65
C ILE A 92 3.10 -11.98 1.18
N GLU A 93 2.38 -13.04 1.56
CA GLU A 93 2.96 -14.28 2.04
C GLU A 93 2.56 -15.46 1.15
N ILE A 94 3.45 -16.45 1.08
CA ILE A 94 3.25 -17.68 0.33
C ILE A 94 2.99 -18.83 1.30
N ASP A 95 1.82 -19.44 1.20
CA ASP A 95 1.49 -20.71 1.85
C ASP A 95 2.25 -21.85 1.15
N ARG A 96 3.34 -22.28 1.79
CA ARG A 96 4.23 -23.33 1.27
C ARG A 96 3.55 -24.70 1.17
N ASN A 97 2.48 -24.94 1.94
CA ASN A 97 1.75 -26.21 1.88
C ASN A 97 0.82 -26.27 0.66
N LYS A 98 0.41 -25.11 0.13
CA LYS A 98 -0.43 -25.02 -1.07
C LYS A 98 0.38 -24.79 -2.35
N CYS A 99 1.55 -24.16 -2.25
CA CYS A 99 2.35 -23.81 -3.42
C CYS A 99 2.79 -25.05 -4.20
N ILE A 100 2.36 -25.14 -5.46
CA ILE A 100 2.74 -26.22 -6.40
C ILE A 100 3.92 -25.86 -7.31
N LEU A 101 4.61 -24.75 -7.04
CA LEU A 101 5.76 -24.26 -7.82
C LEU A 101 5.51 -24.09 -9.34
N CYS A 102 4.28 -23.74 -9.74
CA CYS A 102 3.93 -23.55 -11.16
C CYS A 102 4.68 -22.40 -11.84
N GLY A 103 5.09 -21.37 -11.08
CA GLY A 103 5.91 -20.26 -11.58
C GLY A 103 5.15 -19.05 -12.10
N GLU A 104 3.82 -19.08 -12.19
CA GLU A 104 2.99 -17.95 -12.68
C GLU A 104 3.29 -16.63 -11.95
N CYS A 105 3.48 -16.67 -10.63
CA CYS A 105 3.79 -15.47 -9.84
C CYS A 105 5.18 -14.88 -10.11
N LEU A 106 6.07 -15.59 -10.83
CA LEU A 106 7.40 -15.09 -11.17
C LEU A 106 7.36 -14.00 -12.24
N GLU A 107 6.24 -13.83 -12.95
CA GLU A 107 6.02 -12.73 -13.90
C GLU A 107 5.76 -11.37 -13.23
N CYS A 108 6.08 -11.24 -11.93
CA CYS A 108 5.93 -9.99 -11.20
C CYS A 108 6.67 -8.85 -11.93
N PRO A 109 5.99 -7.78 -12.35
CA PRO A 109 6.60 -6.71 -13.14
C PRO A 109 7.68 -5.93 -12.38
N TYR A 110 7.72 -6.06 -11.05
CA TYR A 110 8.69 -5.42 -10.17
C TYR A 110 9.86 -6.33 -9.79
N ASN A 111 9.91 -7.56 -10.35
CA ASN A 111 10.90 -8.59 -10.00
C ASN A 111 10.97 -8.82 -8.47
N ALA A 112 9.82 -8.71 -7.80
CA ALA A 112 9.72 -8.89 -6.36
C ALA A 112 9.61 -10.36 -5.97
N ILE A 113 9.30 -11.26 -6.90
CA ILE A 113 9.12 -12.67 -6.64
C ILE A 113 10.17 -13.44 -7.43
N PHE A 114 10.89 -14.33 -6.77
CA PHE A 114 11.96 -15.11 -7.38
C PHE A 114 11.99 -16.54 -6.86
N LYS A 115 12.64 -17.43 -7.62
CA LYS A 115 12.84 -18.82 -7.24
C LYS A 115 14.18 -18.98 -6.51
N ASN A 116 14.14 -19.60 -5.32
CA ASN A 116 15.31 -19.94 -4.53
C ASN A 116 15.34 -21.46 -4.31
N GLY A 117 16.07 -22.19 -5.16
CA GLY A 117 16.09 -23.65 -5.17
C GLY A 117 14.69 -24.24 -5.40
N HIS A 118 14.14 -24.89 -4.37
CA HIS A 118 12.81 -25.51 -4.39
C HIS A 118 11.72 -24.62 -3.76
N LEU A 119 12.01 -23.34 -3.52
CA LEU A 119 11.08 -22.38 -2.93
C LEU A 119 10.86 -21.20 -3.87
N ILE A 120 9.72 -20.53 -3.67
CA ILE A 120 9.44 -19.20 -4.21
C ILE A 120 9.47 -18.24 -3.02
N GLU A 121 10.15 -17.11 -3.20
CA GLU A 121 10.34 -16.08 -2.17
C GLU A 121 9.93 -14.71 -2.71
N ILE A 122 9.63 -13.78 -1.78
CA ILE A 122 9.19 -12.42 -2.07
C ILE A 122 10.16 -11.44 -1.41
N ASP A 123 10.75 -10.57 -2.22
CA ASP A 123 11.49 -9.38 -1.79
C ASP A 123 10.48 -8.25 -1.48
N ASN A 124 10.19 -8.07 -0.19
CA ASN A 124 9.26 -7.04 0.29
C ASN A 124 9.72 -5.61 -0.01
N ASN A 125 11.02 -5.38 -0.27
CA ASN A 125 11.52 -4.06 -0.66
C ASN A 125 11.14 -3.72 -2.10
N LYS A 126 11.00 -4.73 -2.97
CA LYS A 126 10.58 -4.58 -4.37
C LYS A 126 9.08 -4.73 -4.57
N CYS A 127 8.39 -5.39 -3.64
CA CYS A 127 6.95 -5.62 -3.74
C CYS A 127 6.18 -4.31 -3.69
N MET A 128 5.43 -3.99 -4.75
CA MET A 128 4.58 -2.78 -4.80
C MET A 128 3.15 -3.01 -4.31
N LEU A 129 2.87 -4.18 -3.71
CA LEU A 129 1.55 -4.56 -3.19
C LEU A 129 0.42 -4.41 -4.24
N CYS A 130 0.71 -4.71 -5.51
CA CYS A 130 -0.28 -4.64 -6.60
C CYS A 130 -1.34 -5.75 -6.51
N GLY A 131 -0.96 -6.92 -5.99
CA GLY A 131 -1.85 -8.08 -5.82
C GLY A 131 -1.95 -9.00 -7.04
N ASP A 132 -1.25 -8.72 -8.15
CA ASP A 132 -1.33 -9.53 -9.38
C ASP A 132 -0.92 -10.99 -9.14
N CYS A 133 0.11 -11.20 -8.32
CA CYS A 133 0.58 -12.55 -7.96
C CYS A 133 -0.46 -13.35 -7.14
N ILE A 134 -1.33 -12.68 -6.39
CA ILE A 134 -2.43 -13.31 -5.68
C ILE A 134 -3.50 -13.73 -6.69
N ALA A 135 -3.85 -12.85 -7.62
CA ALA A 135 -4.89 -13.10 -8.62
C ALA A 135 -4.52 -14.21 -9.61
N ILE A 136 -3.26 -14.33 -10.00
CA ILE A 136 -2.80 -15.33 -10.98
C ILE A 136 -2.57 -16.72 -10.36
N CYS A 137 -2.47 -16.83 -9.03
CA CYS A 137 -2.12 -18.10 -8.40
C CYS A 137 -3.26 -19.13 -8.50
N PRO A 138 -3.10 -20.24 -9.26
CA PRO A 138 -4.19 -21.19 -9.51
C PRO A 138 -4.63 -21.97 -8.26
N VAL A 139 -3.80 -21.97 -7.22
CA VAL A 139 -4.01 -22.73 -5.97
C VAL A 139 -4.21 -21.81 -4.75
N ASN A 140 -4.36 -20.50 -4.97
CA ASN A 140 -4.53 -19.50 -3.91
C ASN A 140 -3.47 -19.63 -2.78
N ALA A 141 -2.21 -19.86 -3.17
CA ALA A 141 -1.10 -19.97 -2.23
C ALA A 141 -0.59 -18.61 -1.75
N LEU A 142 -0.85 -17.52 -2.48
CA LEU A 142 -0.44 -16.16 -2.07
C LEU A 142 -1.60 -15.42 -1.42
N LYS A 143 -1.32 -14.68 -0.34
CA LYS A 143 -2.30 -13.86 0.37
C LYS A 143 -1.67 -12.61 0.97
N LEU A 144 -2.49 -11.59 1.20
CA LEU A 144 -2.12 -10.46 2.05
C LEU A 144 -2.15 -10.90 3.52
N ASN A 145 -1.06 -10.67 4.23
CA ASN A 145 -0.97 -10.86 5.67
C ASN A 145 -0.72 -9.53 6.36
N LYS A 146 -1.50 -9.22 7.39
CA LYS A 146 -1.33 -8.03 8.21
C LYS A 146 -0.37 -8.33 9.34
N PHE A 147 0.57 -7.44 9.59
CA PHE A 147 1.52 -7.56 10.70
C PHE A 147 1.45 -6.32 11.60
N LEU A 148 1.87 -6.50 12.85
CA LEU A 148 1.99 -5.37 13.77
C LEU A 148 3.39 -4.74 13.60
N PRO A 149 3.50 -3.40 13.56
CA PRO A 149 4.78 -2.70 13.37
C PRO A 149 5.87 -3.02 14.41
N ASN A 150 5.51 -3.68 15.52
CA ASN A 150 6.40 -4.01 16.63
C ASN A 150 6.79 -5.49 16.70
N GLU A 151 6.35 -6.32 15.76
CA GLU A 151 6.86 -7.67 15.59
C GLU A 151 8.09 -7.58 14.69
N LEU A 152 9.24 -7.30 15.31
CA LEU A 152 10.55 -7.47 14.67
C LEU A 152 10.61 -8.90 14.13
N GLU A 153 10.90 -8.99 12.83
CA GLU A 153 11.13 -10.25 12.14
C GLU A 153 12.28 -10.98 12.83
N GLU A 154 11.97 -12.07 13.55
CA GLU A 154 12.95 -13.12 13.91
C GLU A 154 13.34 -13.94 12.67
#